data_AF-A0A537DYR8-F1
#
_entry.id   AF-A0A537DYR8-F1
#
_cell.length_a   1.000
_cell.length_b   1.000
_cell.length_c   1.000
_cell.angle_alpha   90.00
_cell.angle_beta   90.00
_cell.angle_gamma   90.00
#
_symmetry.space_group_name_H-M   'P 1'
#
loop_
_entity.id
_entity.type
_entity.pdbx_description
1 polymer ?
#
loop_
_entity_poly.entity_id
_entity_poly.type
_entity_poly.pdbx_seq_one_letter_code
_entity_poly.pdbx_strand_id
1 'polypeptide(L)'
;MTENQKPQSRLDPSLADPRSLATMVDASLKRGSSLSIALSDAALGVSLDKLGDWTITVGISSRSDRFRRLTSSLERLGFFQATENEGSIYMLWTSLLSEVGDVRTTAEQTLLRALTVLQAPSVSPYIS
;
A
#
# COMPACT_ATOMS: atom_id res chain seq x y z
N MET A 1 -26.97 -18.34 -16.80
CA MET A 1 -25.59 -17.85 -16.91
C MET A 1 -25.34 -16.96 -15.70
N THR A 2 -24.47 -17.40 -14.80
CA THR A 2 -24.28 -16.80 -13.48
C THR A 2 -23.30 -15.62 -13.57
N GLU A 3 -23.75 -14.51 -12.99
CA GLU A 3 -23.08 -13.33 -12.44
C GLU A 3 -21.55 -13.20 -12.52
N ASN A 4 -21.08 -11.97 -12.80
CA ASN A 4 -19.87 -11.43 -12.16
C ASN A 4 -20.06 -9.92 -11.96
N GLN A 5 -20.72 -9.56 -10.86
CA GLN A 5 -20.73 -8.20 -10.34
C GLN A 5 -19.32 -7.87 -9.84
N LYS A 6 -18.63 -6.97 -10.53
CA LYS A 6 -17.38 -6.36 -10.09
C LYS A 6 -17.72 -5.27 -9.07
N PRO A 7 -17.34 -5.37 -7.78
CA PRO A 7 -17.45 -4.23 -6.90
C PRO A 7 -16.31 -3.26 -7.21
N GLN A 8 -16.55 -2.27 -8.06
CA GLN A 8 -15.70 -1.08 -8.13
C GLN A 8 -16.04 -0.19 -6.94
N SER A 9 -15.45 -0.48 -5.79
CA SER A 9 -15.41 0.48 -4.69
C SER A 9 -14.44 1.60 -5.10
N ARG A 10 -14.98 2.65 -5.70
CA ARG A 10 -14.24 3.89 -5.97
C ARG A 10 -14.10 4.61 -4.62
N LEU A 11 -12.91 4.54 -4.04
CA LEU A 11 -12.66 5.06 -2.69
C LEU A 11 -12.62 6.59 -2.71
N ASP A 12 -13.32 7.17 -1.74
CA ASP A 12 -13.41 8.61 -1.47
C ASP A 12 -12.07 9.10 -0.85
N PRO A 13 -11.52 10.26 -1.29
CA PRO A 13 -10.30 10.84 -0.71
C PRO A 13 -10.36 11.11 0.81
N SER A 14 -11.52 10.98 1.45
CA SER A 14 -11.74 11.05 2.90
C SER A 14 -11.01 9.95 3.72
N LEU A 15 -10.44 8.92 3.09
CA LEU A 15 -9.65 7.84 3.73
C LEU A 15 -8.29 8.25 4.33
N ALA A 16 -7.98 9.55 4.35
CA ALA A 16 -6.78 10.09 4.96
C ALA A 16 -6.78 10.04 6.51
N ASP A 17 -7.89 9.66 7.16
CA ASP A 17 -7.93 9.47 8.61
C ASP A 17 -7.39 8.07 9.02
N PRO A 18 -6.32 7.98 9.83
CA PRO A 18 -5.73 6.73 10.30
C PRO A 18 -6.73 5.74 10.92
N ARG A 19 -7.77 6.26 11.60
CA ARG A 19 -8.79 5.43 12.26
C ARG A 19 -9.73 4.76 11.26
N SER A 20 -10.05 5.44 10.16
CA SER A 20 -10.87 4.87 9.07
C SER A 20 -10.13 3.74 8.35
N LEU A 21 -8.80 3.89 8.20
CA LEU A 21 -7.92 2.88 7.63
C LEU A 21 -7.80 1.64 8.52
N ALA A 22 -7.55 1.82 9.81
CA ALA A 22 -7.53 0.72 10.78
C ALA A 22 -8.86 -0.04 10.79
N THR A 23 -9.98 0.67 10.79
CA THR A 23 -11.32 0.05 10.75
C THR A 23 -11.56 -0.75 9.48
N MET A 24 -11.10 -0.25 8.33
CA MET A 24 -11.21 -0.97 7.04
C MET A 24 -10.34 -2.23 7.01
N VAL A 25 -9.10 -2.13 7.51
CA VAL A 25 -8.18 -3.26 7.63
C VAL A 25 -8.78 -4.31 8.56
N ASP A 26 -9.32 -3.91 9.71
CA ASP A 26 -9.94 -4.83 10.67
C ASP A 26 -11.18 -5.51 10.12
N ALA A 27 -11.99 -4.80 9.34
CA ALA A 27 -13.19 -5.35 8.73
C ALA A 27 -12.87 -6.32 7.57
N SER A 28 -11.77 -6.10 6.84
CA SER A 28 -11.50 -6.76 5.55
C SER A 28 -10.37 -7.78 5.60
N LEU A 29 -9.41 -7.60 6.51
CA LEU A 29 -8.19 -8.41 6.58
C LEU A 29 -8.34 -9.47 7.68
N LYS A 30 -8.56 -10.70 7.25
CA LYS A 30 -8.55 -11.91 8.07
C LYS A 30 -7.30 -12.71 7.72
N ARG A 31 -6.91 -13.64 8.59
CA ARG A 31 -5.80 -14.55 8.27
C ARG A 31 -6.07 -15.30 6.98
N GLY A 32 -5.09 -15.29 6.09
CA GLY A 32 -5.19 -15.83 4.74
C GLY A 32 -5.95 -14.97 3.74
N SER A 33 -6.24 -13.70 4.03
CA SER A 33 -6.88 -12.77 3.10
C SER A 33 -5.97 -11.61 2.70
N SER A 34 -6.40 -10.91 1.65
CA SER A 34 -5.71 -9.74 1.12
C SER A 34 -6.70 -8.63 0.78
N LEU A 35 -6.24 -7.40 0.88
CA LEU A 35 -6.93 -6.17 0.49
C LEU A 35 -6.09 -5.43 -0.54
N SER A 36 -6.72 -4.87 -1.57
CA SER A 36 -6.05 -4.05 -2.58
C SER A 36 -6.75 -2.71 -2.75
N ILE A 37 -5.94 -1.66 -2.83
CA ILE A 37 -6.33 -0.26 -2.99
C ILE A 37 -5.68 0.25 -4.28
N ALA A 38 -6.51 0.66 -5.24
CA ALA A 38 -6.03 1.30 -6.47
C ALA A 38 -5.95 2.82 -6.28
N LEU A 39 -4.81 3.41 -6.62
CA LEU A 39 -4.58 4.85 -6.71
C LEU A 39 -4.26 5.22 -8.17
N SER A 40 -4.27 6.51 -8.51
CA SER A 40 -4.11 6.97 -9.90
C SER A 40 -2.84 6.46 -10.59
N ASP A 41 -1.71 6.45 -9.86
CA ASP A 41 -0.39 6.08 -10.42
C ASP A 41 0.24 4.88 -9.71
N ALA A 42 -0.50 4.25 -8.79
CA ALA A 42 0.01 3.18 -7.96
C ALA A 42 -1.10 2.23 -7.51
N ALA A 43 -0.74 1.01 -7.16
CA ALA A 43 -1.61 0.07 -6.47
C ALA A 43 -0.95 -0.33 -5.15
N LEU A 44 -1.73 -0.39 -4.08
CA LEU A 44 -1.27 -0.87 -2.78
C LEU A 44 -2.05 -2.13 -2.42
N GLY A 45 -1.35 -3.21 -2.10
CA GLY A 45 -1.90 -4.46 -1.61
C GLY A 45 -1.43 -4.71 -0.19
N VAL A 46 -2.29 -5.31 0.64
CA VAL A 46 -1.97 -5.78 1.98
C VAL A 46 -2.45 -7.22 2.06
N SER A 47 -1.62 -8.13 2.53
CA SER A 47 -2.01 -9.49 2.85
C SER A 47 -1.62 -9.85 4.27
N LEU A 48 -2.51 -10.61 4.92
CA LEU A 48 -2.22 -11.28 6.18
C LEU A 48 -2.23 -12.77 5.89
N ASP A 49 -1.08 -13.42 6.02
CA ASP A 49 -0.99 -14.85 5.74
C ASP A 49 -1.65 -15.69 6.85
N LYS A 50 -1.56 -17.02 6.73
CA LYS A 50 -2.16 -17.94 7.73
C LYS A 50 -1.34 -18.01 9.02
N LEU A 51 -0.05 -17.68 8.96
CA LEU A 51 0.88 -17.69 10.09
C LEU A 51 0.78 -16.39 10.92
N GLY A 52 0.17 -15.35 10.35
CA GLY A 52 0.03 -14.04 10.98
C GLY A 52 1.03 -13.01 10.46
N ASP A 53 1.77 -13.33 9.40
CA ASP A 53 2.70 -12.43 8.76
C ASP A 53 1.99 -11.47 7.81
N TRP A 54 2.34 -10.20 7.94
CA TRP A 54 1.84 -9.12 7.12
C TRP A 54 2.78 -8.90 5.95
N THR A 55 2.21 -8.71 4.77
CA THR A 55 2.95 -8.27 3.59
C THR A 55 2.22 -7.09 2.96
N ILE A 56 2.96 -6.03 2.68
CA ILE A 56 2.46 -4.84 2.00
C ILE A 56 3.18 -4.74 0.67
N THR A 57 2.43 -4.69 -0.42
CA THR A 57 2.94 -4.59 -1.78
C THR A 57 2.53 -3.25 -2.37
N VAL A 58 3.46 -2.55 -3.01
CA VAL A 58 3.17 -1.29 -3.72
C VAL A 58 3.64 -1.42 -5.15
N GLY A 59 2.71 -1.43 -6.10
CA GLY A 59 2.98 -1.31 -7.52
C GLY A 59 3.01 0.16 -7.92
N ILE A 60 4.09 0.63 -8.54
CA ILE A 60 4.26 2.01 -8.98
C ILE A 60 4.52 1.99 -10.48
N SER A 61 3.75 2.78 -11.25
CA SER A 61 4.01 2.91 -12.68
C SER A 61 5.34 3.60 -12.92
N SER A 62 6.22 2.99 -13.72
CA SER A 62 7.50 3.60 -14.18
C SER A 62 7.29 4.88 -14.98
N ARG A 63 6.08 5.07 -15.53
CA ARG A 63 5.68 6.26 -16.29
C ARG A 63 5.18 7.40 -15.40
N SER A 64 5.00 7.16 -14.09
CA SER A 64 4.61 8.22 -13.17
C SER A 64 5.73 9.26 -13.05
N ASP A 65 5.38 10.54 -13.13
CA ASP A 65 6.25 11.67 -12.81
C ASP A 65 6.78 11.60 -11.37
N ARG A 66 6.06 10.90 -10.48
CA ARG A 66 6.41 10.72 -9.08
C ARG A 66 7.26 9.47 -8.81
N PHE A 67 7.51 8.63 -9.82
CA PHE A 67 8.13 7.31 -9.69
C PHE A 67 9.38 7.33 -8.79
N ARG A 68 10.42 8.10 -9.13
CA ARG A 68 11.68 8.15 -8.37
C ARG A 68 11.47 8.56 -6.90
N ARG A 69 10.58 9.53 -6.66
CA ARG A 69 10.27 10.04 -5.32
C ARG A 69 9.50 9.02 -4.49
N LEU A 70 8.54 8.32 -5.10
CA LEU A 70 7.76 7.27 -4.44
C LEU A 70 8.66 6.09 -4.06
N THR A 71 9.47 5.59 -5.00
CA THR A 71 10.44 4.51 -4.73
C THR A 71 11.38 4.87 -3.59
N SER A 72 12.05 6.02 -3.66
CA SER A 72 12.98 6.47 -2.61
C SER A 72 12.31 6.66 -1.24
N SER A 73 11.03 7.02 -1.22
CA SER A 73 10.29 7.21 0.04
C SER A 73 9.85 5.89 0.63
N LEU A 74 9.50 4.90 -0.20
CA LEU A 74 9.16 3.55 0.23
C LEU A 74 10.40 2.78 0.70
N GLU A 75 11.56 2.94 0.05
CA GLU A 75 12.83 2.38 0.53
C GLU A 75 13.17 2.84 1.95
N ARG A 76 12.95 4.13 2.25
CA ARG A 76 13.12 4.68 3.60
C ARG A 76 12.12 4.14 4.63
N LEU A 77 11.00 3.58 4.18
CA LEU A 77 10.03 2.87 5.02
C LEU A 77 10.35 1.37 5.16
N GLY A 78 11.46 0.90 4.58
CA GLY A 78 11.88 -0.49 4.62
C GLY A 78 11.27 -1.37 3.53
N PHE A 79 10.64 -0.77 2.50
CA PHE A 79 10.25 -1.53 1.32
C PHE A 79 11.48 -1.84 0.46
N PHE A 80 11.50 -2.99 -0.18
CA PHE A 80 12.50 -3.35 -1.18
C PHE A 80 11.83 -3.66 -2.51
N GLN A 81 12.53 -3.45 -3.61
CA GLN A 81 12.03 -3.82 -4.93
C GLN A 81 12.00 -5.35 -5.06
N ALA A 82 10.81 -5.90 -5.30
CA ALA A 82 10.59 -7.34 -5.44
C ALA A 82 10.66 -7.78 -6.90
N THR A 83 10.01 -7.03 -7.80
CA THR A 83 9.98 -7.34 -9.24
C THR A 83 9.56 -6.12 -10.06
N GLU A 84 9.80 -6.20 -11.37
CA GLU A 84 9.27 -5.26 -12.36
C GLU A 84 8.42 -6.05 -13.36
N ASN A 85 7.20 -5.58 -13.63
CA ASN A 85 6.32 -6.19 -14.60
C ASN A 85 5.47 -5.13 -15.31
N GLU A 86 5.31 -5.26 -16.63
CA GLU A 86 4.46 -4.39 -17.47
C GLU A 86 4.66 -2.88 -17.24
N GLY A 87 5.92 -2.47 -17.05
CA GLY A 87 6.26 -1.07 -16.79
C GLY A 87 5.81 -0.56 -15.41
N SER A 88 5.57 -1.46 -14.47
CA SER A 88 5.36 -1.15 -13.05
C SER A 88 6.43 -1.83 -12.21
N ILE A 89 6.95 -1.10 -11.22
CA ILE A 89 7.83 -1.68 -10.20
C ILE A 89 6.99 -2.04 -8.99
N TYR A 90 7.16 -3.27 -8.51
CA TYR A 90 6.52 -3.77 -7.31
C TYR A 90 7.53 -3.77 -6.17
N MET A 91 7.21 -3.00 -5.15
CA MET A 91 7.95 -2.91 -3.90
C MET A 91 7.22 -3.68 -2.82
N LEU A 92 7.95 -4.28 -1.89
CA LEU A 92 7.42 -5.15 -0.86
C LEU A 92 8.00 -4.81 0.50
N TRP A 93 7.14 -4.81 1.51
CA TRP A 93 7.48 -4.81 2.92
C TRP A 93 6.83 -6.04 3.57
N THR A 94 7.51 -6.69 4.50
CA THR A 94 6.96 -7.86 5.20
C THR A 94 7.40 -7.89 6.66
N SER A 95 6.48 -8.32 7.53
CA SER A 95 6.79 -8.56 8.94
C SER A 95 7.68 -9.78 9.16
N LEU A 96 7.73 -10.71 8.19
CA LEU A 96 8.55 -11.92 8.30
C LEU A 96 10.04 -11.60 8.46
N LEU A 97 10.47 -10.45 7.94
CA LEU A 97 11.84 -9.95 8.04
C LEU A 97 12.05 -9.02 9.25
N SER A 98 11.02 -8.83 10.08
CA SER A 98 11.01 -7.87 11.19
C SER A 98 11.13 -8.60 12.52
N GLU A 99 12.17 -8.31 13.31
CA GLU A 99 12.35 -8.85 14.66
C GLU A 99 11.48 -8.15 15.73
N VAL A 100 10.50 -7.33 15.30
CA VAL A 100 9.73 -6.45 16.18
C VAL A 100 8.56 -7.19 16.84
N GLY A 101 8.42 -7.05 18.16
CA GLY A 101 7.46 -7.81 18.97
C GLY A 101 5.97 -7.50 18.73
N ASP A 102 5.63 -6.33 18.17
CA ASP A 102 4.25 -6.01 17.77
C ASP A 102 4.16 -5.83 16.25
N VAL A 103 4.04 -6.99 15.58
CA VAL A 103 3.93 -7.11 14.12
C VAL A 103 2.73 -6.34 13.57
N ARG A 104 1.59 -6.39 14.25
CA ARG A 104 0.35 -5.76 13.76
C ARG A 104 0.46 -4.25 13.79
N THR A 105 0.83 -3.67 14.93
CA THR A 105 1.00 -2.22 15.06
C THR A 105 2.04 -1.70 14.06
N THR A 106 3.13 -2.45 13.86
CA THR A 106 4.17 -2.08 12.89
C THR A 106 3.64 -2.11 11.46
N ALA A 107 2.87 -3.14 11.09
CA ALA A 107 2.27 -3.26 9.76
C ALA A 107 1.25 -2.14 9.49
N GLU A 108 0.36 -1.85 10.45
CA GLU A 108 -0.65 -0.79 10.34
C GLU A 108 0.01 0.60 10.20
N GLN A 109 1.05 0.88 10.98
CA GLN A 109 1.82 2.13 10.86
C GLN A 109 2.56 2.23 9.53
N THR A 110 3.15 1.13 9.06
CA THR A 110 3.85 1.08 7.77
C THR A 110 2.89 1.31 6.61
N LEU A 111 1.71 0.67 6.66
CA LEU A 111 0.63 0.87 5.70
C LEU A 111 0.18 2.33 5.65
N LEU A 112 -0.07 2.95 6.80
CA LEU A 112 -0.50 4.35 6.88
C LEU A 112 0.55 5.30 6.29
N ARG A 113 1.84 5.09 6.60
CA ARG A 113 2.94 5.88 6.04
C ARG A 113 3.07 5.69 4.54
N ALA A 114 2.95 4.45 4.04
CA ALA A 114 2.96 4.16 2.61
C ALA A 114 1.81 4.86 1.88
N LEU A 115 0.59 4.82 2.42
CA LEU A 115 -0.55 5.53 1.86
C LEU A 115 -0.36 7.04 1.85
N THR A 116 0.21 7.60 2.92
CA THR A 116 0.54 9.04 2.99
C THR A 116 1.54 9.42 1.90
N VAL A 117 2.57 8.61 1.67
CA VAL A 117 3.56 8.81 0.58
C VAL A 117 2.88 8.75 -0.79
N LEU A 118 1.99 7.80 -1.01
CA LEU A 118 1.30 7.61 -2.30
C LEU A 118 0.27 8.71 -2.60
N GLN A 119 -0.38 9.24 -1.57
CA GLN A 119 -1.36 10.31 -1.66
C GLN A 119 -0.73 11.71 -1.62
N ALA A 120 0.54 11.83 -1.26
CA ALA A 120 1.23 13.12 -1.21
C ALA A 120 1.14 13.84 -2.57
N PRO A 121 0.66 15.10 -2.60
CA PRO A 121 0.49 15.83 -3.84
C PRO A 121 1.83 16.01 -4.56
N SER A 122 1.79 15.95 -5.89
CA SER A 122 2.97 16.10 -6.75
C SER A 122 3.62 17.49 -6.65
N VAL A 123 2.88 18.47 -6.11
CA VAL A 123 3.16 19.90 -6.18
C VAL A 123 4.44 20.25 -5.40
N SER A 124 5.54 20.38 -6.13
CA SER A 124 6.55 21.35 -5.76
C SER A 124 5.95 22.73 -6.08
N PRO A 125 5.78 23.65 -5.12
CA PRO A 125 5.45 25.02 -5.48
C PRO A 125 6.64 25.57 -6.27
N TYR A 126 6.47 25.67 -7.58
CA TYR A 126 7.28 26.59 -8.37
C TYR A 126 6.88 27.98 -7.87
N ILE A 127 7.88 28.79 -7.52
CA ILE A 127 7.82 30.14 -6.91
C ILE A 127 7.98 30.10 -5.38
N SER A 128 9.23 30.33 -4.95
CA SER A 128 9.58 31.04 -3.71
C SER A 128 10.03 32.44 -4.08
#